data_AF-A0A433K9T7-F1
#
_entry.id   AF-A0A433K9T7-F1
#
_cell.length_a   1.000
_cell.length_b   1.000
_cell.length_c   1.000
_cell.angle_alpha   90.00
_cell.angle_beta   90.00
_cell.angle_gamma   90.00
#
_symmetry.space_group_name_H-M   'P 1'
#
loop_
_entity.id
_entity.type
_entity.pdbx_description
1 polymer ?
#
loop_
_entity_poly.entity_id
_entity_poly.type
_entity_poly.pdbx_seq_one_letter_code
_entity_poly.pdbx_strand_id
1 'polypeptide(L)'
;MDKRYLSPLELVSIATQHAYSADYLLQQISQGIIRNEDSLDSFAPITSLMYQAFQLTFKAYCLHDHRPIKEYKNLMELVELNIHLGFSTQEIFLLKTLSRQQVFNKGIGYDLWENTQQLHVFCEKIISLYERVQAMMPLELHSDYQ
;
A
#
# COMPACT_ATOMS: atom_id res chain seq x y z
N MET A 1 17.83 -23.53 -4.88
CA MET A 1 17.08 -22.85 -3.79
C MET A 1 15.63 -23.22 -3.98
N ASP A 2 15.06 -24.02 -3.07
CA ASP A 2 13.62 -24.22 -3.05
C ASP A 2 12.94 -22.87 -2.83
N LYS A 3 12.09 -22.47 -3.79
CA LYS A 3 11.28 -21.26 -3.65
C LYS A 3 10.23 -21.54 -2.57
N ARG A 4 10.51 -21.16 -1.33
CA ARG A 4 9.48 -21.11 -0.29
C ARG A 4 8.51 -19.99 -0.65
N TYR A 5 7.30 -20.35 -1.06
CA TYR A 5 6.22 -19.39 -1.21
C TYR A 5 5.77 -18.94 0.18
N LEU A 6 5.56 -17.63 0.34
CA LEU A 6 5.01 -17.07 1.57
C LEU A 6 3.53 -17.42 1.69
N SER A 7 3.12 -17.84 2.88
CA SER A 7 1.72 -18.03 3.23
C SER A 7 0.95 -16.71 3.26
N PRO A 8 -0.39 -16.74 3.12
CA PRO A 8 -1.23 -15.54 3.26
C PRO A 8 -0.95 -14.75 4.55
N LEU A 9 -0.73 -15.44 5.66
CA LEU A 9 -0.42 -14.81 6.94
C LEU A 9 0.95 -14.12 6.94
N GLU A 10 1.99 -14.77 6.41
CA GLU A 10 3.32 -14.16 6.28
C GLU A 10 3.25 -12.89 5.41
N LEU A 11 2.46 -12.92 4.33
CA LEU A 11 2.24 -11.76 3.47
C LEU A 11 1.53 -10.62 4.22
N VAL A 12 0.48 -10.91 5.00
CA VAL A 12 -0.23 -9.91 5.82
C VAL A 12 0.69 -9.31 6.87
N SER A 13 1.50 -10.13 7.53
CA SER A 13 2.46 -9.68 8.55
C SER A 13 3.45 -8.68 7.97
N ILE A 14 4.07 -9.02 6.83
CA ILE A 14 5.00 -8.12 6.12
C ILE A 14 4.27 -6.86 5.63
N ALA A 15 3.06 -7.00 5.09
CA ALA A 15 2.26 -5.86 4.64
C ALA A 15 1.98 -4.85 5.77
N THR A 16 1.62 -5.37 6.93
CA THR A 16 1.33 -4.57 8.13
C THR A 16 2.57 -3.84 8.62
N GLN A 17 3.74 -4.48 8.59
CA GLN A 17 5.02 -3.83 8.92
C GLN A 17 5.35 -2.68 7.95
N HIS A 18 5.08 -2.85 6.65
CA HIS A 18 5.27 -1.77 5.68
C HIS A 18 4.33 -0.58 5.95
N ALA A 19 3.05 -0.84 6.23
CA ALA A 19 2.10 0.21 6.55
C ALA A 19 2.46 0.95 7.84
N TYR A 20 2.83 0.21 8.90
CA TYR A 20 3.28 0.80 10.16
C TYR A 20 4.53 1.68 9.96
N SER A 21 5.50 1.21 9.16
CA SER A 21 6.70 1.97 8.85
C SER A 21 6.37 3.24 8.06
N ALA A 22 5.41 3.19 7.15
CA ALA A 22 4.96 4.33 6.36
C ALA A 22 4.28 5.39 7.24
N ASP A 23 3.38 4.97 8.13
CA ASP A 23 2.73 5.85 9.11
C ASP A 23 3.74 6.49 10.06
N TYR A 24 4.65 5.69 10.62
CA TYR A 24 5.71 6.21 11.47
C TYR A 24 6.54 7.28 10.76
N LEU A 25 6.98 7.04 9.53
CA LEU A 25 7.74 8.03 8.75
C LEU A 25 6.94 9.31 8.48
N LEU A 26 5.64 9.20 8.18
CA LEU A 26 4.78 10.35 7.97
C LEU A 26 4.65 11.20 9.24
N GLN A 27 4.54 10.56 10.40
CA GLN A 27 4.52 11.24 11.70
C GLN A 27 5.85 11.95 11.99
N GLN A 28 6.99 11.31 11.70
CA GLN A 28 8.32 11.93 11.88
C GLN A 28 8.52 13.17 11.00
N ILE A 29 8.03 13.13 9.75
CA ILE A 29 8.01 14.29 8.85
C ILE A 29 7.10 15.39 9.41
N SER A 30 5.89 15.04 9.86
CA SER A 30 4.91 16.00 10.38
C SER A 30 5.37 16.69 11.67
N GLN A 31 6.20 16.01 12.48
CA GLN A 31 6.81 16.55 13.69
C GLN A 31 8.07 17.38 13.43
N GLY A 32 8.52 17.48 12.17
CA GLY A 32 9.73 18.22 11.78
C GLY A 32 11.03 17.56 12.27
N ILE A 33 10.98 16.29 12.71
CA ILE A 33 12.15 15.53 13.14
C ILE A 33 13.01 15.17 11.93
N ILE A 34 12.35 14.73 10.84
CA ILE A 34 12.97 14.62 9.53
C ILE A 34 12.88 16.00 8.87
N ARG A 35 14.01 16.69 8.78
CA ARG A 35 14.11 17.98 8.09
C ARG A 35 14.00 17.75 6.59
N ASN A 36 12.81 18.04 6.05
CA ASN A 36 12.58 18.07 4.62
C ASN A 36 13.01 19.43 4.09
N GLU A 37 14.09 19.49 3.33
CA GLU A 37 14.36 20.65 2.47
C GLU A 37 13.36 20.63 1.30
N ASP A 38 12.08 20.91 1.57
CA ASP A 38 10.97 21.07 0.61
C ASP A 38 10.90 20.07 -0.56
N SER A 39 11.47 18.88 -0.41
CA SER A 39 11.59 17.92 -1.50
C SER A 39 10.45 16.90 -1.46
N LEU A 40 9.77 16.74 -2.60
CA LEU A 40 8.79 15.68 -2.81
C LEU A 40 9.39 14.29 -2.56
N ASP A 41 10.72 14.16 -2.73
CA ASP A 41 11.48 12.93 -2.56
C ASP A 41 11.40 12.37 -1.13
N SER A 42 11.19 13.22 -0.12
CA SER A 42 11.04 12.79 1.27
C SER A 42 9.83 11.87 1.50
N PHE A 43 8.83 11.91 0.62
CA PHE A 43 7.64 11.06 0.69
C PHE A 43 7.75 9.81 -0.20
N ALA A 44 8.83 9.67 -0.99
CA ALA A 44 9.05 8.49 -1.82
C ALA A 44 9.12 7.17 -1.04
N PRO A 45 9.75 7.10 0.16
CA PRO A 45 9.72 5.90 0.98
C PRO A 45 8.29 5.55 1.44
N ILE A 46 7.51 6.54 1.86
CA ILE A 46 6.13 6.36 2.37
C ILE A 46 5.25 5.77 1.26
N THR A 47 5.26 6.38 0.08
CA THR A 47 4.46 5.90 -1.05
C THR A 47 4.89 4.53 -1.54
N SER A 48 6.20 4.22 -1.52
CA SER A 48 6.72 2.90 -1.86
C SER A 48 6.30 1.81 -0.87
N LEU A 49 6.38 2.11 0.44
CA LEU A 49 5.96 1.20 1.51
C LEU A 49 4.46 0.92 1.41
N MET A 50 3.64 1.95 1.21
CA MET A 50 2.19 1.77 1.05
C MET A 50 1.85 0.97 -0.20
N TYR A 51 2.53 1.21 -1.32
CA TYR A 51 2.35 0.40 -2.53
C TYR A 51 2.61 -1.09 -2.25
N GLN A 52 3.71 -1.40 -1.56
CA GLN A 52 4.04 -2.77 -1.17
C GLN A 52 3.02 -3.37 -0.20
N ALA A 53 2.59 -2.60 0.80
CA ALA A 53 1.59 -3.02 1.78
C ALA A 53 0.28 -3.45 1.09
N PHE A 54 -0.27 -2.62 0.20
CA PHE A 54 -1.47 -2.98 -0.56
C PHE A 54 -1.27 -4.20 -1.45
N GLN A 55 -0.15 -4.28 -2.19
CA GLN A 55 0.13 -5.43 -3.05
C GLN A 55 0.18 -6.75 -2.26
N LEU A 56 0.86 -6.76 -1.12
CA LEU A 56 0.99 -7.96 -0.29
C LEU A 56 -0.35 -8.35 0.34
N THR A 57 -1.11 -7.37 0.83
CA THR A 57 -2.44 -7.60 1.43
C THR A 57 -3.41 -8.19 0.41
N PHE A 58 -3.52 -7.60 -0.77
CA PHE A 58 -4.42 -8.10 -1.81
C PHE A 58 -3.99 -9.45 -2.38
N LYS A 59 -2.68 -9.75 -2.39
CA LYS A 59 -2.18 -11.09 -2.70
C LYS A 59 -2.59 -12.09 -1.63
N ALA A 60 -2.44 -11.74 -0.35
CA ALA A 60 -2.84 -12.60 0.76
C ALA A 60 -4.32 -12.96 0.69
N TYR A 61 -5.20 -11.98 0.46
CA TYR A 61 -6.65 -12.22 0.34
C TYR A 61 -6.99 -13.14 -0.83
N CYS A 62 -6.38 -12.90 -2.00
CA CYS A 62 -6.58 -13.78 -3.15
C CYS A 62 -6.08 -15.22 -2.88
N LEU A 63 -4.92 -15.38 -2.25
CA LEU A 63 -4.36 -16.70 -1.93
C LEU A 63 -5.19 -17.44 -0.89
N HIS A 64 -5.70 -16.73 0.12
CA HIS A 64 -6.61 -17.27 1.12
C HIS A 64 -7.88 -17.85 0.48
N ASP A 65 -8.44 -17.13 -0.49
CA ASP A 65 -9.63 -17.57 -1.22
C ASP A 65 -9.31 -18.57 -2.34
N HIS A 66 -8.11 -19.17 -2.34
CA HIS A 66 -7.62 -20.14 -3.32
C HIS A 66 -7.68 -19.63 -4.78
N ARG A 67 -7.68 -18.31 -4.98
CA ARG A 67 -7.73 -17.71 -6.31
C ARG A 67 -6.34 -17.76 -6.94
N PRO A 68 -6.19 -18.36 -8.14
CA PRO A 68 -4.89 -18.46 -8.78
C PRO A 68 -4.38 -17.07 -9.14
N ILE A 69 -3.34 -16.62 -8.46
CA ILE A 69 -2.62 -15.40 -8.79
C ILE A 69 -1.45 -15.80 -9.68
N LYS A 70 -1.46 -15.38 -10.94
CA LYS A 70 -0.25 -15.44 -11.76
C LYS A 70 0.84 -14.64 -11.05
N GLU A 71 2.06 -15.18 -10.98
CA GLU A 71 3.22 -14.39 -10.54
C GLU A 71 3.22 -13.09 -11.36
N TYR A 72 3.42 -11.92 -10.72
CA TYR A 72 3.51 -10.58 -11.36
C TYR A 72 2.19 -9.84 -11.70
N LYS A 73 1.21 -9.79 -10.79
CA LYS A 73 0.14 -8.78 -10.89
C LYS A 73 0.58 -7.40 -10.36
N ASN A 74 0.26 -6.34 -11.12
CA ASN A 74 0.39 -4.96 -10.68
C ASN A 74 -0.71 -4.60 -9.64
N LEU A 75 -0.57 -3.46 -8.97
CA LEU A 75 -1.52 -3.07 -7.92
C LEU A 75 -2.97 -3.01 -8.41
N MET A 76 -3.22 -2.43 -9.59
CA MET A 76 -4.59 -2.29 -10.10
C MET A 76 -5.23 -3.62 -10.49
N GLU A 77 -4.45 -4.55 -11.04
CA GLU A 77 -4.94 -5.92 -11.32
C GLU A 77 -5.29 -6.68 -10.03
N LEU A 78 -4.60 -6.39 -8.92
CA LEU A 78 -4.93 -6.94 -7.61
C LEU A 78 -6.19 -6.29 -7.03
N VAL A 79 -6.40 -4.99 -7.23
CA VAL A 79 -7.63 -4.29 -6.85
C VAL A 79 -8.84 -4.87 -7.58
N GLU A 80 -8.72 -5.14 -8.89
CA GLU A 80 -9.80 -5.76 -9.68
C GLU A 80 -10.16 -7.15 -9.17
N LEU A 81 -9.18 -7.97 -8.81
CA LEU A 81 -9.45 -9.26 -8.16
C LEU A 81 -10.14 -9.09 -6.80
N ASN A 82 -9.89 -7.98 -6.10
CA ASN A 82 -10.45 -7.68 -4.80
C ASN A 82 -11.65 -6.72 -4.83
N ILE A 83 -12.35 -6.61 -5.98
CA ILE A 83 -13.46 -5.65 -6.13
C ILE A 83 -14.64 -5.90 -5.16
N HIS A 84 -14.80 -7.13 -4.69
CA HIS A 84 -15.78 -7.54 -3.69
C HIS A 84 -15.61 -6.85 -2.34
N LEU A 85 -14.44 -6.24 -2.05
CA LEU A 85 -14.21 -5.41 -0.87
C LEU A 85 -14.98 -4.07 -0.91
N GLY A 86 -15.71 -3.76 -2.00
CA GLY A 86 -16.61 -2.62 -2.05
C GLY A 86 -15.89 -1.26 -2.03
N PHE A 87 -14.84 -1.12 -2.84
CA PHE A 87 -14.11 0.15 -2.95
C PHE A 87 -15.00 1.26 -3.55
N SER A 88 -14.99 2.43 -2.93
CA SER A 88 -15.62 3.61 -3.51
C SER A 88 -14.81 4.15 -4.69
N THR A 89 -15.42 4.99 -5.53
CA THR A 89 -14.71 5.64 -6.65
C THR A 89 -13.49 6.44 -6.18
N GLN A 90 -13.58 7.07 -5.00
CA GLN A 90 -12.50 7.86 -4.43
C GLN A 90 -11.32 6.97 -3.99
N GLU A 91 -11.61 5.81 -3.42
CA GLU A 91 -10.58 4.85 -2.99
C GLU A 91 -9.88 4.20 -4.17
N ILE A 92 -10.64 3.85 -5.22
CA ILE A 92 -10.07 3.39 -6.48
C ILE A 92 -9.17 4.47 -7.09
N PHE A 93 -9.57 5.74 -7.00
CA PHE A 93 -8.74 6.85 -7.46
C PHE A 93 -7.44 6.97 -6.65
N LEU A 94 -7.49 6.85 -5.32
CA LEU A 94 -6.30 6.85 -4.46
C LEU A 94 -5.32 5.71 -4.83
N LEU A 95 -5.82 4.50 -5.04
CA LEU A 95 -5.00 3.33 -5.42
C LEU A 95 -4.41 3.49 -6.83
N LYS A 96 -5.16 4.07 -7.78
CA LYS A 96 -4.65 4.42 -9.10
C LYS A 96 -3.52 5.45 -9.01
N THR A 97 -3.69 6.48 -8.20
CA THR A 97 -2.67 7.51 -7.98
C THR A 97 -1.42 6.92 -7.32
N LEU A 98 -1.58 6.03 -6.32
CA LEU A 98 -0.47 5.29 -5.72
C LEU A 98 0.28 4.44 -6.76
N SER A 99 -0.45 3.76 -7.64
CA SER A 99 0.14 2.94 -8.71
C SER A 99 0.94 3.79 -9.70
N ARG A 100 0.49 5.01 -10.00
CA ARG A 100 1.23 5.95 -10.87
C ARG A 100 2.47 6.50 -10.18
N GLN A 101 2.38 6.83 -8.90
CA GLN A 101 3.51 7.28 -8.09
C GLN A 101 4.66 6.26 -8.07
N GLN A 102 4.34 4.96 -8.02
CA GLN A 102 5.38 3.93 -8.02
C GLN A 102 6.08 3.76 -9.38
N VAL A 103 5.42 4.12 -10.47
CA VAL A 103 6.02 4.15 -11.82
C VAL A 103 6.92 5.38 -11.97
N PHE A 104 6.61 6.49 -11.30
CA PHE A 104 7.44 7.69 -11.26
C PHE A 104 8.82 7.43 -10.64
N ASN A 105 8.87 6.71 -9.51
CA ASN A 105 10.11 6.31 -8.86
C ASN A 105 11.02 5.42 -9.75
N LYS A 106 10.54 4.96 -10.91
CA LYS A 106 11.30 4.22 -11.92
C LYS A 106 11.78 5.09 -13.10
N GLY A 107 11.70 6.42 -12.99
CA GLY A 107 12.25 7.36 -13.97
C GLY A 107 11.31 7.77 -15.10
N ILE A 108 10.01 7.47 -15.00
CA ILE A 108 9.00 7.93 -15.96
C ILE A 108 8.29 9.15 -15.34
N GLY A 109 8.66 10.34 -15.80
CA GLY A 109 8.19 11.61 -15.25
C GLY A 109 6.68 11.84 -15.47
N TYR A 110 5.92 11.83 -14.37
CA TYR A 110 4.55 12.32 -14.30
C TYR A 110 4.51 13.41 -13.24
N ASP A 111 4.02 14.59 -13.59
CA ASP A 111 3.86 15.72 -12.68
C ASP A 111 2.58 15.50 -11.85
N LEU A 112 2.66 14.64 -10.82
CA LEU A 112 1.50 14.20 -10.04
C LEU A 112 1.13 15.18 -8.91
N TRP A 113 2.10 15.98 -8.45
CA TRP A 113 1.96 16.81 -7.26
C TRP A 113 2.46 18.22 -7.55
N GLU A 114 1.62 19.22 -7.28
CA GLU A 114 1.99 20.63 -7.42
C GLU A 114 2.86 21.11 -6.24
N ASN A 115 2.71 20.47 -5.08
CA ASN A 115 3.44 20.82 -3.87
C ASN A 115 3.46 19.68 -2.85
N THR A 116 4.34 19.81 -1.86
CA THR A 116 4.53 18.86 -0.76
C THR A 116 3.28 18.65 0.09
N GLN A 117 2.45 19.67 0.27
CA GLN A 117 1.22 19.56 1.06
C GLN A 117 0.19 18.65 0.40
N GLN A 118 0.08 18.68 -0.93
CA GLN A 118 -0.79 17.79 -1.68
C GLN A 118 -0.36 16.31 -1.52
N LEU A 119 0.95 16.05 -1.59
CA LEU A 119 1.52 14.71 -1.39
C LEU A 119 1.38 14.24 0.06
N HIS A 120 1.54 15.13 1.04
CA HIS A 120 1.30 14.84 2.46
C HIS A 120 -0.16 14.42 2.69
N VAL A 121 -1.13 15.20 2.21
CA VAL A 121 -2.57 14.86 2.29
C VAL A 121 -2.87 13.54 1.59
N PHE A 122 -2.20 13.24 0.48
CA PHE A 122 -2.33 11.94 -0.17
C PHE A 122 -1.80 10.80 0.70
N CYS A 123 -0.65 10.97 1.37
CA CYS A 123 -0.08 9.97 2.27
C CYS A 123 -0.98 9.68 3.47
N GLU A 124 -1.58 10.70 4.07
CA GLU A 124 -2.60 10.53 5.13
C GLU A 124 -3.77 9.67 4.62
N LYS A 125 -4.34 10.04 3.47
CA LYS A 125 -5.49 9.34 2.88
C LYS A 125 -5.18 7.89 2.50
N ILE A 126 -3.98 7.61 2.00
CA ILE A 126 -3.62 6.25 1.56
C ILE A 126 -3.36 5.33 2.76
N ILE A 127 -2.86 5.87 3.88
CA ILE A 127 -2.73 5.16 5.16
C ILE A 127 -4.11 4.87 5.74
N SER A 128 -5.00 5.86 5.84
CA SER A 128 -6.37 5.62 6.33
C SER A 128 -7.14 4.62 5.45
N LEU A 129 -6.92 4.61 4.14
CA LEU A 129 -7.50 3.59 3.25
C LEU A 129 -6.96 2.19 3.59
N TYR A 130 -5.68 2.08 3.94
CA TYR A 130 -5.09 0.79 4.31
C TYR A 130 -5.68 0.23 5.60
N GLU A 131 -5.88 1.09 6.62
CA GLU A 131 -6.58 0.71 7.86
C GLU A 131 -7.99 0.19 7.58
N ARG A 132 -8.73 0.85 6.69
CA ARG A 132 -10.05 0.40 6.27
C ARG A 132 -10.00 -0.98 5.60
N VAL A 133 -9.03 -1.21 4.73
CA VAL A 133 -8.84 -2.52 4.06
C VAL A 133 -8.49 -3.59 5.08
N GLN A 134 -7.61 -3.29 6.03
CA GLN A 134 -7.26 -4.17 7.14
C GLN A 134 -8.48 -4.55 7.99
N ALA A 135 -9.39 -3.62 8.25
CA ALA A 135 -10.64 -3.89 8.95
C ALA A 135 -11.61 -4.82 8.18
N MET A 136 -11.37 -5.05 6.88
CA MET A 136 -12.14 -5.98 6.03
C MET A 136 -11.45 -7.35 5.86
N MET A 137 -10.38 -7.60 6.60
CA MET A 137 -9.63 -8.85 6.52
C MET A 137 -10.51 -10.06 6.88
N PRO A 138 -10.35 -11.21 6.20
CA PRO A 138 -10.94 -12.47 6.64
C PRO A 138 -10.51 -12.83 8.08
N LEU A 139 -11.40 -13.38 8.89
CA LEU A 139 -11.13 -13.70 10.30
C LEU A 139 -9.98 -14.69 10.45
N GLU A 140 -9.83 -15.61 9.51
CA GLU A 140 -8.79 -16.63 9.47
C GLU A 140 -7.38 -16.05 9.25
N LEU A 141 -7.29 -14.81 8.77
CA LEU A 141 -6.04 -14.08 8.60
C LEU A 141 -5.73 -13.14 9.77
N HIS A 142 -6.62 -13.03 10.75
CA HIS A 142 -6.34 -12.29 11.97
C HIS A 142 -5.43 -13.11 12.88
N SER A 143 -4.44 -12.45 13.48
CA SER A 143 -3.52 -13.07 14.44
C SER A 143 -4.23 -13.70 15.65
N ASP A 144 -5.38 -13.14 16.02
CA ASP A 144 -6.11 -13.52 17.24
C ASP A 144 -6.89 -14.83 17.10
N TYR A 145 -7.00 -15.37 15.88
CA TYR A 145 -7.70 -16.62 15.56
C TYR A 145 -6.75 -17.78 15.23
N GLN A 146 -5.44 -17.60 15.47
CA GLN A 146 -4.43 -18.67 15.42
C GLN A 146 -4.15 -19.25 16.81
#